data_AF-A0A929AUE9-F1
#
_entry.id   AF-A0A929AUE9-F1
#
_cell.length_a   1.000
_cell.length_b   1.000
_cell.length_c   1.000
_cell.angle_alpha   90.00
_cell.angle_beta   90.00
_cell.angle_gamma   90.00
#
_symmetry.space_group_name_H-M   'P 1'
#
loop_
_entity.id
_entity.type
_entity.pdbx_description
1 polymer ?
#
loop_
_entity_poly.entity_id
_entity_poly.type
_entity_poly.pdbx_seq_one_letter_code
_entity_poly.pdbx_strand_id
1 'polypeptide(L)'
;MSSSVTFDPPFYPPKLNPLLTRICQSISYPIVYCVYQVELAIAPADIEVLKAIEEERIVFLPNHPTLDDGVVLFLLSTRLGQLFHYIVAYEAFKGLQGKFLQRIGAYSIRRGLGDRPSIVQTLKLLQEPACRLVIFPEGGCSYQNDTVMPFRSGAVELALKAMNRLAQHETTVPNFYLVPVSLKYRYTSSMNSVIERTLSRLEEALNIDPAVSDFYQRLRVIAEQVLLNLEREYGIEKNLTTEKDWNQRIEQLKNRVLDECEQKLKLTSAVHLPMRERIYKIQSILESRSEKLSEEEETYDALYQTTVRLLNFDAIYDGYVASAPTPERFMDTLIRFEREVFQIEHPRPKGHRKAHLSIGKPINLKDYFHRYKQNREATIESLTEQLQQTVQTNLDLLNVSHFCKLNQQ
;
A
#
# COMPACT_ATOMS: atom_id res chain seq x y z
N MET A 1 -37.13 18.83 -9.79
CA MET A 1 -35.75 19.16 -9.36
C MET A 1 -34.85 18.10 -9.97
N SER A 2 -34.16 18.42 -11.08
CA SER A 2 -33.26 17.47 -11.73
C SER A 2 -32.08 17.19 -10.81
N SER A 3 -31.92 15.94 -10.39
CA SER A 3 -30.65 15.44 -9.87
C SER A 3 -29.60 15.69 -10.96
N SER A 4 -28.71 16.65 -10.72
CA SER A 4 -27.53 16.80 -11.56
C SER A 4 -26.70 15.53 -11.34
N VAL A 5 -26.66 14.66 -12.34
CA VAL A 5 -25.69 13.57 -12.39
C VAL A 5 -24.33 14.25 -12.50
N THR A 6 -23.67 14.44 -11.36
CA THR A 6 -22.30 14.94 -11.33
C THR A 6 -21.41 13.82 -11.82
N PHE A 7 -21.00 13.87 -13.08
CA PHE A 7 -19.98 12.99 -13.61
C PHE A 7 -18.68 13.20 -12.83
N ASP A 8 -18.08 12.12 -12.36
CA ASP A 8 -16.78 12.20 -11.70
C ASP A 8 -15.71 12.65 -12.71
N PRO A 9 -14.87 13.64 -12.37
CA PRO A 9 -13.86 14.15 -13.30
C PRO A 9 -12.81 13.08 -13.60
N PRO A 10 -12.20 13.08 -14.80
CA PRO A 10 -11.18 12.09 -15.15
C PRO A 10 -9.93 12.12 -14.24
N PHE A 11 -9.73 13.23 -13.52
CA PHE A 11 -8.62 13.48 -12.62
C PHE A 11 -9.02 14.50 -11.53
N TYR A 12 -8.62 14.25 -10.29
CA TYR A 12 -8.76 15.17 -9.16
C TYR A 12 -7.41 15.84 -8.86
N PRO A 13 -7.18 17.11 -9.26
CA PRO A 13 -5.93 17.82 -8.99
C PRO A 13 -5.78 18.18 -7.51
N PRO A 14 -4.55 18.45 -7.02
CA PRO A 14 -4.35 18.95 -5.67
C PRO A 14 -4.90 20.38 -5.57
N LYS A 15 -5.60 20.68 -4.48
CA LYS A 15 -6.15 22.01 -4.17
C LYS A 15 -5.74 22.42 -2.76
N LEU A 16 -4.47 22.21 -2.44
CA LEU A 16 -3.91 22.40 -1.10
C LEU A 16 -4.33 23.76 -0.54
N ASN A 17 -5.00 23.74 0.60
CA ASN A 17 -5.36 24.91 1.38
C ASN A 17 -4.46 24.92 2.63
N PRO A 18 -3.43 25.78 2.68
CA PRO A 18 -2.49 25.82 3.80
C PRO A 18 -3.15 26.02 5.16
N LEU A 19 -4.13 26.93 5.25
CA LEU A 19 -4.82 27.24 6.51
C LEU A 19 -5.63 26.04 7.00
N LEU A 20 -6.44 25.45 6.13
CA LEU A 20 -7.21 24.25 6.48
C LEU A 20 -6.29 23.10 6.87
N THR A 21 -5.22 22.88 6.11
CA THR A 21 -4.27 21.79 6.37
C THR A 21 -3.60 21.99 7.73
N ARG A 22 -3.17 23.21 8.06
CA ARG A 22 -2.62 23.56 9.39
C ARG A 22 -3.63 23.31 10.51
N ILE A 23 -4.90 23.66 10.32
CA ILE A 23 -5.98 23.35 11.28
C ILE A 23 -6.11 21.84 11.48
N CYS A 24 -6.15 21.07 10.38
CA CYS A 24 -6.20 19.61 10.44
C CYS A 24 -4.96 19.02 11.15
N GLN A 25 -3.77 19.57 10.88
CA GLN A 25 -2.52 19.16 11.54
C GLN A 25 -2.56 19.44 13.05
N SER A 26 -3.11 20.57 13.51
CA SER A 26 -3.22 20.89 14.94
C SER A 26 -4.06 19.91 15.75
N ILE A 27 -5.00 19.20 15.10
CA ILE A 27 -5.88 18.22 15.74
C ILE A 27 -5.64 16.78 15.27
N SER A 28 -4.61 16.54 14.45
CA SER A 28 -4.41 15.25 13.80
C SER A 28 -4.07 14.14 14.80
N TYR A 29 -3.15 14.38 15.74
CA TYR A 29 -2.76 13.39 16.77
C TYR A 29 -3.94 12.83 17.58
N PRO A 30 -4.80 13.65 18.23
CA PRO A 30 -5.93 13.11 19.00
C PRO A 30 -6.96 12.42 18.09
N ILE A 31 -7.21 12.92 16.88
CA ILE A 31 -8.13 12.26 15.93
C ILE A 31 -7.58 10.89 15.52
N VAL A 32 -6.31 10.81 15.15
CA VAL A 32 -5.69 9.56 14.69
C VAL A 32 -5.63 8.53 15.82
N TYR A 33 -5.32 8.97 17.03
CA TYR A 33 -5.38 8.13 18.22
C TYR A 33 -6.80 7.57 18.48
N CYS A 34 -7.83 8.41 18.44
CA CYS A 34 -9.20 7.99 18.76
C CYS A 34 -9.88 7.17 17.64
N VAL A 35 -9.71 7.58 16.38
CA VAL A 35 -10.43 7.00 15.23
C VAL A 35 -9.69 5.80 14.65
N TYR A 36 -8.37 5.91 14.49
CA TYR A 36 -7.55 4.87 13.84
C TYR A 36 -6.84 3.97 14.85
N GLN A 37 -6.84 4.34 16.14
CA GLN A 37 -6.09 3.67 17.20
C GLN A 37 -4.61 3.56 16.85
N VAL A 38 -4.04 4.64 16.29
CA VAL A 38 -2.64 4.70 15.88
C VAL A 38 -1.94 5.88 16.54
N GLU A 39 -0.71 5.62 17.01
CA GLU A 39 0.23 6.63 17.49
C GLU A 39 1.50 6.62 16.62
N LEU A 40 1.97 7.78 16.16
CA LEU A 40 3.24 7.88 15.42
C LEU A 40 4.43 7.76 16.38
N ALA A 41 5.30 6.78 16.14
CA ALA A 41 6.58 6.62 16.81
C ALA A 41 7.72 6.84 15.81
N ILE A 42 8.48 7.93 15.98
CA ILE A 42 9.64 8.27 15.14
C ILE A 42 10.78 8.76 16.04
N ALA A 43 12.01 8.35 15.73
CA ALA A 43 13.18 8.75 16.50
C ALA A 43 13.51 10.24 16.25
N PRO A 44 13.99 11.00 17.25
CA PRO A 44 14.44 12.37 17.04
C PRO A 44 15.54 12.48 15.99
N ALA A 45 16.47 11.53 15.93
CA ALA A 45 17.53 11.50 14.92
C ALA A 45 16.97 11.47 13.48
N ASP A 46 15.91 10.71 13.25
CA ASP A 46 15.25 10.62 11.94
C ASP A 46 14.55 11.94 11.58
N ILE A 47 14.02 12.67 12.57
CA ILE A 47 13.49 14.03 12.35
C ILE A 47 14.60 15.00 11.96
N GLU A 48 15.76 14.93 12.61
CA GLU A 48 16.90 15.80 12.28
C GLU A 48 17.45 15.53 10.88
N VAL A 49 17.45 14.26 10.41
CA VAL A 49 17.77 13.93 9.02
C VAL A 49 16.85 14.66 8.04
N LEU A 50 15.54 14.72 8.32
CA LEU A 50 14.58 15.39 7.45
C LEU A 50 14.70 16.92 7.50
N LYS A 51 14.94 17.50 8.69
CA LYS A 51 15.18 18.93 8.85
C LYS A 51 16.43 19.39 8.09
N ALA A 52 17.48 18.58 8.07
CA ALA A 52 18.72 18.92 7.36
C ALA A 52 18.53 19.13 5.84
N ILE A 53 17.44 18.64 5.26
CA ILE A 53 17.12 18.76 3.83
C ILE A 53 15.77 19.48 3.60
N GLU A 54 15.25 20.22 4.58
CA GLU A 54 13.87 20.72 4.50
C GLU A 54 13.64 21.78 3.42
N GLU A 55 14.64 22.56 3.06
CA GLU A 55 14.51 23.58 2.01
C GLU A 55 14.55 22.98 0.59
N GLU A 56 14.75 21.67 0.48
CA GLU A 56 15.00 20.97 -0.77
C GLU A 56 13.75 20.25 -1.28
N ARG A 57 13.83 19.77 -2.52
CA ARG A 57 12.79 18.92 -3.12
C ARG A 57 12.89 17.52 -2.55
N ILE A 58 11.77 16.96 -2.09
CA ILE A 58 11.72 15.65 -1.45
C ILE A 58 10.59 14.80 -2.03
N VAL A 59 10.93 13.56 -2.44
CA VAL A 59 9.96 12.48 -2.60
C VAL A 59 10.12 11.46 -1.48
N PHE A 60 9.10 11.31 -0.64
CA PHE A 60 9.03 10.25 0.35
C PHE A 60 8.52 8.97 -0.28
N LEU A 61 9.23 7.87 -0.06
CA LEU A 61 8.99 6.56 -0.65
C LEU A 61 8.78 5.49 0.44
N PRO A 62 7.59 5.49 1.10
CA PRO A 62 7.24 4.52 2.12
C PRO A 62 6.83 3.14 1.58
N ASN A 63 7.12 2.05 2.32
CA ASN A 63 6.35 0.79 2.18
C ASN A 63 4.87 1.00 2.55
N HIS A 64 3.98 0.09 2.15
CA HIS A 64 2.54 0.26 2.29
C HIS A 64 1.84 -0.93 3.01
N PRO A 65 2.17 -1.21 4.29
CA PRO A 65 1.62 -2.36 5.02
C PRO A 65 0.11 -2.29 5.30
N THR A 66 -0.49 -1.10 5.39
CA THR A 66 -1.91 -0.94 5.78
C THR A 66 -2.64 0.15 5.00
N LEU A 67 -3.98 0.12 5.01
CA LEU A 67 -4.78 1.19 4.42
C LEU A 67 -4.68 2.54 5.17
N ASP A 68 -4.14 2.52 6.40
CA ASP A 68 -4.03 3.71 7.26
C ASP A 68 -2.73 4.49 7.03
N ASP A 69 -1.81 3.99 6.21
CA ASP A 69 -0.45 4.53 6.11
C ASP A 69 -0.42 6.00 5.68
N GLY A 70 -1.31 6.42 4.78
CA GLY A 70 -1.44 7.82 4.38
C GLY A 70 -1.73 8.76 5.55
N VAL A 71 -2.47 8.29 6.55
CA VAL A 71 -2.75 9.03 7.79
C VAL A 71 -1.49 9.16 8.65
N VAL A 72 -0.66 8.11 8.71
CA VAL A 72 0.63 8.16 9.42
C VAL A 72 1.61 9.13 8.75
N LEU A 73 1.68 9.17 7.42
CA LEU A 73 2.48 10.19 6.72
C LEU A 73 1.91 11.60 6.92
N PHE A 74 0.59 11.74 7.11
CA PHE A 74 0.01 13.02 7.51
C PHE A 74 0.46 13.44 8.93
N LEU A 75 0.56 12.51 9.88
CA LEU A 75 1.17 12.78 11.19
C LEU A 75 2.66 13.14 11.10
N LEU A 76 3.41 12.55 10.17
CA LEU A 76 4.80 12.95 9.88
C LEU A 76 4.85 14.41 9.38
N SER A 77 4.00 14.78 8.42
CA SER A 77 3.92 16.17 7.94
C SER A 77 3.57 17.14 9.07
N THR A 78 2.65 16.73 9.96
CA THR A 78 2.30 17.48 11.17
C THR A 78 3.51 17.67 12.08
N ARG A 79 4.28 16.59 12.32
CA ARG A 79 5.46 16.61 13.18
C ARG A 79 6.55 17.55 12.66
N LEU A 80 6.69 17.63 11.34
CA LEU A 80 7.65 18.51 10.68
C LEU A 80 7.14 19.95 10.52
N GLY A 81 5.85 20.21 10.73
CA GLY A 81 5.23 21.52 10.47
C GLY A 81 5.14 21.88 8.98
N GLN A 82 5.19 20.87 8.11
CA GLN A 82 5.32 21.02 6.66
C GLN A 82 4.04 20.60 5.93
N LEU A 83 3.82 21.17 4.75
CA LEU A 83 2.69 20.82 3.89
C LEU A 83 3.17 19.85 2.82
N PHE A 84 2.53 18.69 2.74
CA PHE A 84 2.88 17.64 1.80
C PHE A 84 1.81 17.53 0.71
N HIS A 85 2.22 16.94 -0.41
CA HIS A 85 1.34 16.39 -1.43
C HIS A 85 1.34 14.86 -1.35
N TYR A 86 0.21 14.26 -1.72
CA TYR A 86 0.01 12.82 -1.63
C TYR A 86 -0.60 12.31 -2.93
N ILE A 87 0.01 11.29 -3.53
CA ILE A 87 -0.62 10.56 -4.63
C ILE A 87 -1.54 9.50 -4.01
N VAL A 88 -2.82 9.54 -4.35
CA VAL A 88 -3.83 8.61 -3.81
C VAL A 88 -4.62 8.01 -4.96
N ALA A 89 -5.02 6.74 -4.82
CA ALA A 89 -5.84 6.04 -5.80
C ALA A 89 -7.13 6.83 -6.10
N TYR A 90 -7.52 6.90 -7.38
CA TYR A 90 -8.67 7.67 -7.86
C TYR A 90 -9.97 7.37 -7.10
N GLU A 91 -10.18 6.10 -6.76
CA GLU A 91 -11.36 5.56 -6.10
C GLU A 91 -11.59 6.18 -4.72
N ALA A 92 -10.52 6.63 -4.04
CA ALA A 92 -10.61 7.31 -2.74
C ALA A 92 -11.21 8.73 -2.83
N PHE A 93 -11.32 9.30 -4.04
CA PHE A 93 -11.88 10.65 -4.25
C PHE A 93 -13.38 10.67 -4.51
N LYS A 94 -14.05 9.51 -4.64
CA LYS A 94 -15.50 9.44 -4.78
C LYS A 94 -16.16 10.06 -3.54
N GLY A 95 -17.21 10.86 -3.70
CA GLY A 95 -17.95 11.48 -2.58
C GLY A 95 -17.31 12.74 -1.95
N LEU A 96 -17.75 13.09 -0.73
CA LEU A 96 -17.32 14.32 -0.05
C LEU A 96 -15.86 14.26 0.45
N GLN A 97 -15.36 13.07 0.76
CA GLN A 97 -13.99 12.83 1.19
C GLN A 97 -12.98 13.27 0.11
N GLY A 98 -13.29 13.12 -1.18
CA GLY A 98 -12.40 13.56 -2.24
C GLY A 98 -12.13 15.06 -2.23
N LYS A 99 -13.16 15.88 -1.96
CA LYS A 99 -13.00 17.33 -1.80
C LYS A 99 -12.10 17.67 -0.62
N PHE A 100 -12.19 16.92 0.47
CA PHE A 100 -11.32 17.08 1.63
C PHE A 100 -9.87 16.67 1.31
N LEU A 101 -9.67 15.50 0.69
CA LEU A 101 -8.36 15.00 0.25
C LEU A 101 -7.63 16.01 -0.65
N GLN A 102 -8.32 16.58 -1.64
CA GLN A 102 -7.74 17.63 -2.49
C GLN A 102 -7.26 18.84 -1.68
N ARG A 103 -8.03 19.26 -0.67
CA ARG A 103 -7.71 20.45 0.14
C ARG A 103 -6.56 20.23 1.10
N ILE A 104 -6.28 19.00 1.51
CA ILE A 104 -5.09 18.65 2.30
C ILE A 104 -3.87 18.31 1.43
N GLY A 105 -3.96 18.50 0.10
CA GLY A 105 -2.85 18.38 -0.83
C GLY A 105 -2.78 17.07 -1.62
N ALA A 106 -3.73 16.15 -1.43
CA ALA A 106 -3.77 14.90 -2.18
C ALA A 106 -4.32 15.10 -3.60
N TYR A 107 -3.91 14.23 -4.52
CA TYR A 107 -4.44 14.18 -5.89
C TYR A 107 -4.50 12.75 -6.42
N SER A 108 -5.37 12.53 -7.39
CA SER A 108 -5.69 11.17 -7.84
C SER A 108 -4.64 10.58 -8.77
N ILE A 109 -4.49 9.26 -8.74
CA ILE A 109 -3.87 8.47 -9.80
C ILE A 109 -4.77 7.30 -10.19
N ARG A 110 -4.95 7.09 -11.48
CA ARG A 110 -5.56 5.88 -12.04
C ARG A 110 -4.48 4.82 -12.21
N ARG A 111 -4.59 3.74 -11.43
CA ARG A 111 -3.65 2.62 -11.46
C ARG A 111 -3.96 1.71 -12.65
N GLY A 112 -2.94 1.02 -13.19
CA GLY A 112 -3.10 0.10 -14.33
C GLY A 112 -3.34 0.77 -15.69
N LEU A 113 -3.38 2.11 -15.75
CA LEU A 113 -3.53 2.90 -16.96
C LEU A 113 -2.45 3.98 -17.07
N GLY A 114 -2.21 4.48 -18.28
CA GLY A 114 -1.41 5.67 -18.51
C GLY A 114 -2.14 6.94 -18.07
N ASP A 115 -2.05 7.31 -16.79
CA ASP A 115 -2.67 8.53 -16.23
C ASP A 115 -1.84 9.78 -16.55
N ARG A 116 -1.97 10.26 -17.79
CA ARG A 116 -1.26 11.46 -18.26
C ARG A 116 -1.57 12.71 -17.39
N PRO A 117 -2.83 13.01 -17.01
CA PRO A 117 -3.12 14.13 -16.10
C PRO A 117 -2.33 14.06 -14.78
N SER A 118 -2.33 12.90 -14.12
CA SER A 118 -1.61 12.70 -12.86
C SER A 118 -0.10 12.85 -13.06
N ILE A 119 0.48 12.22 -14.10
CA ILE A 119 1.91 12.36 -14.43
C ILE A 119 2.32 13.82 -14.67
N VAL A 120 1.51 14.58 -15.43
CA VAL A 120 1.79 16.00 -15.69
C VAL A 120 1.75 16.81 -14.40
N GLN A 121 0.75 16.55 -13.54
CA GLN A 121 0.64 17.21 -12.24
C GLN A 121 1.83 16.87 -11.33
N THR A 122 2.24 15.60 -11.26
CA THR A 122 3.41 15.15 -10.50
C THR A 122 4.66 15.89 -10.97
N LEU A 123 4.92 15.92 -12.28
CA LEU A 123 6.08 16.62 -12.84
C LEU A 123 6.03 18.12 -12.55
N LYS A 124 4.84 18.74 -12.55
CA LYS A 124 4.69 20.16 -12.16
C LYS A 124 5.10 20.36 -10.70
N LEU A 125 4.54 19.58 -9.78
CA LEU A 125 4.85 19.69 -8.34
C LEU A 125 6.35 19.46 -8.08
N LEU A 126 6.94 18.41 -8.66
CA LEU A 126 8.37 18.09 -8.44
C LEU A 126 9.33 19.16 -8.98
N GLN A 127 8.87 20.08 -9.82
CA GLN A 127 9.68 21.22 -10.27
C GLN A 127 9.62 22.40 -9.29
N GLU A 128 8.65 22.45 -8.38
CA GLU A 128 8.53 23.49 -7.35
C GLU A 128 9.67 23.37 -6.31
N PRO A 129 10.35 24.47 -5.91
CA PRO A 129 11.56 24.42 -5.08
C PRO A 129 11.44 23.64 -3.77
N ALA A 130 10.30 23.75 -3.08
CA ALA A 130 10.08 23.17 -1.76
C ALA A 130 9.06 22.01 -1.79
N CYS A 131 8.96 21.30 -2.93
CA CYS A 131 8.01 20.20 -3.08
C CYS A 131 8.28 19.06 -2.09
N ARG A 132 7.25 18.63 -1.37
CA ARG A 132 7.23 17.42 -0.55
C ARG A 132 6.15 16.50 -1.07
N LEU A 133 6.53 15.40 -1.70
CA LEU A 133 5.59 14.48 -2.31
C LEU A 133 5.72 13.10 -1.70
N VAL A 134 4.61 12.52 -1.25
CA VAL A 134 4.54 11.13 -0.82
C VAL A 134 4.05 10.28 -1.99
N ILE A 135 4.83 9.25 -2.33
CA ILE A 135 4.45 8.21 -3.30
C ILE A 135 4.74 6.84 -2.68
N PHE A 136 3.72 5.99 -2.55
CA PHE A 136 3.91 4.59 -2.17
C PHE A 136 4.35 3.78 -3.39
N PRO A 137 5.64 3.42 -3.52
CA PRO A 137 6.17 2.80 -4.72
C PRO A 137 5.74 1.33 -4.87
N GLU A 138 5.19 0.68 -3.84
CA GLU A 138 4.58 -0.66 -3.95
C GLU A 138 3.31 -0.69 -4.83
N GLY A 139 2.74 0.48 -5.13
CA GLY A 139 1.57 0.65 -5.98
C GLY A 139 0.23 0.21 -5.36
N GLY A 140 0.24 -0.31 -4.14
CA GLY A 140 -0.92 -0.75 -3.39
C GLY A 140 -0.53 -1.32 -2.03
N CYS A 141 -1.52 -1.52 -1.16
CA CYS A 141 -1.30 -2.07 0.18
C CYS A 141 -0.78 -3.52 0.09
N SER A 142 0.28 -3.86 0.83
CA SER A 142 0.81 -5.22 0.93
C SER A 142 0.04 -6.08 1.93
N TYR A 143 -0.59 -5.46 2.93
CA TYR A 143 -1.17 -6.14 4.10
C TYR A 143 -0.13 -6.98 4.86
N GLN A 144 1.15 -6.58 4.80
CA GLN A 144 2.26 -7.23 5.50
C GLN A 144 3.13 -6.20 6.20
N ASN A 145 3.26 -6.36 7.51
CA ASN A 145 4.02 -5.48 8.38
C ASN A 145 5.56 -5.70 8.34
N ASP A 146 6.01 -6.81 7.76
CA ASP A 146 7.41 -7.25 7.79
C ASP A 146 8.06 -7.40 6.41
N THR A 147 7.27 -7.39 5.34
CA THR A 147 7.73 -7.68 3.99
C THR A 147 7.40 -6.51 3.08
N VAL A 148 8.41 -5.99 2.40
CA VAL A 148 8.28 -4.94 1.39
C VAL A 148 7.99 -5.59 0.04
N MET A 149 6.91 -5.17 -0.61
CA MET A 149 6.62 -5.59 -1.98
C MET A 149 7.61 -4.94 -2.96
N PRO A 150 7.84 -5.53 -4.15
CA PRO A 150 8.68 -4.90 -5.16
C PRO A 150 8.25 -3.47 -5.46
N PHE A 151 9.23 -2.55 -5.45
CA PHE A 151 8.97 -1.15 -5.75
C PHE A 151 8.82 -0.94 -7.26
N ARG A 152 7.81 -0.15 -7.64
CA ARG A 152 7.64 0.35 -9.01
C ARG A 152 8.61 1.50 -9.26
N SER A 153 9.19 1.52 -10.45
CA SER A 153 10.18 2.53 -10.86
C SER A 153 9.62 3.93 -11.09
N GLY A 154 8.30 4.07 -11.25
CA GLY A 154 7.65 5.32 -11.67
C GLY A 154 7.97 6.53 -10.79
N ALA A 155 8.11 6.35 -9.48
CA ALA A 155 8.46 7.45 -8.57
C ALA A 155 9.87 7.99 -8.85
N VAL A 156 10.84 7.09 -9.02
CA VAL A 156 12.24 7.41 -9.36
C VAL A 156 12.32 8.03 -10.76
N GLU A 157 11.62 7.44 -11.72
CA GLU A 157 11.57 7.92 -13.11
C GLU A 157 11.01 9.35 -13.20
N LEU A 158 9.90 9.63 -12.52
CA LEU A 158 9.28 10.96 -12.51
C LEU A 158 10.18 12.01 -11.84
N ALA A 159 10.86 11.65 -10.76
CA ALA A 159 11.80 12.54 -10.09
C ALA A 159 13.01 12.87 -10.98
N LEU A 160 13.63 11.88 -11.63
CA LEU A 160 14.73 12.10 -12.57
C LEU A 160 14.28 12.86 -13.84
N LYS A 161 13.05 12.61 -14.32
CA LYS A 161 12.45 13.40 -15.41
C LYS A 161 12.25 14.86 -15.00
N ALA A 162 11.77 15.14 -13.79
CA ALA A 162 11.62 16.49 -13.27
C ALA A 162 12.99 17.18 -13.10
N MET A 163 13.99 16.49 -12.52
CA MET A 163 15.36 17.00 -12.42
C MET A 163 15.94 17.36 -13.79
N ASN A 164 15.72 16.52 -14.81
CA ASN A 164 16.19 16.81 -16.16
C ASN A 164 15.55 18.06 -16.77
N ARG A 165 14.29 18.38 -16.42
CA ARG A 165 13.64 19.63 -16.85
C ARG A 165 14.22 20.83 -16.11
N LEU A 166 14.44 20.72 -14.80
CA LEU A 166 15.06 21.78 -14.00
C LEU A 166 16.47 22.12 -14.53
N ALA A 167 17.27 21.09 -14.81
CA ALA A 167 18.63 21.26 -15.36
C ALA A 167 18.68 21.93 -16.76
N GLN A 168 17.57 22.02 -17.47
CA GLN A 168 17.49 22.76 -18.75
C GLN A 168 17.23 24.26 -18.56
N HIS A 169 16.73 24.67 -17.40
CA HIS A 169 16.30 26.04 -17.11
C HIS A 169 17.09 26.70 -15.98
N GLU A 170 17.79 25.92 -15.16
CA GLU A 170 18.61 26.39 -14.05
C GLU A 170 20.11 26.29 -14.40
N THR A 171 20.91 27.23 -13.89
CA THR A 171 22.37 27.27 -14.10
C THR A 171 23.08 26.07 -13.47
N THR A 172 22.50 25.50 -12.42
CA THR A 172 23.05 24.35 -11.69
C THR A 172 21.96 23.34 -11.42
N VAL A 173 22.30 22.05 -11.44
CA VAL A 173 21.37 20.99 -11.03
C VAL A 173 21.04 21.17 -9.53
N PRO A 174 19.76 21.36 -9.16
CA PRO A 174 19.37 21.54 -7.76
C PRO A 174 19.46 20.23 -6.99
N ASN A 175 19.51 20.32 -5.66
CA ASN A 175 19.36 19.14 -4.83
C ASN A 175 17.92 18.62 -4.92
N PHE A 176 17.78 17.31 -4.93
CA PHE A 176 16.49 16.65 -5.00
C PHE A 176 16.62 15.25 -4.39
N TYR A 177 15.96 15.06 -3.25
CA TYR A 177 16.10 13.86 -2.45
C TYR A 177 14.97 12.86 -2.69
N LEU A 178 15.35 11.60 -2.87
CA LEU A 178 14.48 10.46 -2.64
C LEU A 178 14.72 9.97 -1.22
N VAL A 179 13.67 9.92 -0.41
CA VAL A 179 13.74 9.54 1.00
C VAL A 179 13.03 8.21 1.20
N PRO A 180 13.76 7.10 1.41
CA PRO A 180 13.14 5.84 1.78
C PRO A 180 12.56 5.93 3.18
N VAL A 181 11.30 5.55 3.33
CA VAL A 181 10.57 5.58 4.61
C VAL A 181 10.12 4.16 4.96
N SER A 182 10.40 3.72 6.18
CA SER A 182 9.99 2.39 6.64
C SER A 182 8.91 2.53 7.70
N LEU A 183 7.73 1.99 7.41
CA LEU A 183 6.56 1.94 8.28
C LEU A 183 6.38 0.53 8.82
N LYS A 184 6.27 0.44 10.15
CA LYS A 184 6.00 -0.79 10.87
C LYS A 184 5.03 -0.54 12.02
N TYR A 185 3.97 -1.31 12.10
CA TYR A 185 3.00 -1.24 13.18
C TYR A 185 3.33 -2.22 14.29
N ARG A 186 3.02 -1.86 15.52
CA ARG A 186 3.10 -2.73 16.69
C ARG A 186 1.92 -2.54 17.61
N TYR A 187 1.29 -3.62 18.03
CA TYR A 187 0.26 -3.54 19.05
C TYR A 187 0.88 -3.13 20.39
N THR A 188 0.15 -2.30 21.12
CA THR A 188 0.61 -1.74 22.41
C THR A 188 0.16 -2.56 23.62
N SER A 189 -0.66 -3.58 23.38
CA SER A 189 -1.21 -4.48 24.39
C SER A 189 -1.11 -5.93 23.91
N SER A 190 -1.25 -6.89 24.84
CA SER A 190 -1.42 -8.29 24.45
C SER A 190 -2.63 -8.44 23.53
N MET A 191 -2.46 -9.20 22.45
CA MET A 191 -3.49 -9.44 21.44
C MET A 191 -4.14 -10.81 21.57
N ASN A 192 -3.76 -11.62 22.57
CA ASN A 192 -4.22 -13.02 22.66
C ASN A 192 -5.75 -13.14 22.65
N SER A 193 -6.46 -12.28 23.38
CA SER A 193 -7.93 -12.31 23.43
C SER A 193 -8.59 -11.88 22.12
N VAL A 194 -7.93 -11.00 21.36
CA VAL A 194 -8.38 -10.55 20.04
C VAL A 194 -8.13 -11.64 19.01
N ILE A 195 -6.94 -12.27 19.05
CA ILE A 195 -6.58 -13.41 18.21
C ILE A 195 -7.56 -14.57 18.44
N GLU A 196 -7.79 -14.96 19.70
CA GLU A 196 -8.74 -16.00 20.09
C GLU A 196 -10.12 -15.74 19.49
N ARG A 197 -10.66 -14.53 19.70
CA ARG A 197 -11.98 -14.14 19.20
C ARG A 197 -12.05 -14.16 17.67
N THR A 198 -10.99 -13.71 17.00
CA THR A 198 -10.95 -13.72 15.53
C THR A 198 -10.86 -15.14 14.99
N LEU A 199 -10.05 -16.02 15.60
CA LEU A 199 -9.98 -17.44 15.26
C LEU A 199 -11.35 -18.11 15.43
N SER A 200 -11.98 -17.99 16.60
CA SER A 200 -13.30 -18.59 16.86
C SER A 200 -14.37 -18.13 15.88
N ARG A 201 -14.37 -16.84 15.51
CA ARG A 201 -15.33 -16.31 14.53
C ARG A 201 -15.10 -16.89 13.13
N LEU A 202 -13.85 -17.04 12.71
CA LEU A 202 -13.52 -17.64 11.42
C LEU A 202 -13.83 -19.14 11.41
N GLU A 203 -13.53 -19.85 12.50
CA GLU A 203 -13.85 -21.26 12.67
C GLU A 203 -15.35 -21.51 12.59
N GLU A 204 -16.15 -20.73 13.32
CA GLU A 204 -17.62 -20.80 13.25
C GLU A 204 -18.14 -20.54 11.83
N ALA A 205 -17.64 -19.49 11.17
CA ALA A 205 -18.06 -19.15 9.81
C ALA A 205 -17.67 -20.20 8.75
N LEU A 206 -16.59 -20.95 9.01
CA LEU A 206 -16.08 -21.99 8.12
C LEU A 206 -16.54 -23.40 8.52
N ASN A 207 -17.35 -23.53 9.58
CA ASN A 207 -17.77 -24.81 10.18
C ASN A 207 -16.58 -25.71 10.56
N ILE A 208 -15.56 -25.13 11.20
CA ILE A 208 -14.38 -25.83 11.70
C ILE A 208 -14.53 -26.06 13.20
N ASP A 209 -14.44 -27.31 13.64
CA ASP A 209 -14.36 -27.63 15.07
C ASP A 209 -12.92 -27.39 15.58
N PRO A 210 -12.70 -26.52 16.57
CA PRO A 210 -11.36 -26.27 17.10
C PRO A 210 -10.88 -27.48 17.90
N ALA A 211 -10.11 -28.36 17.25
CA ALA A 211 -9.57 -29.57 17.86
C ALA A 211 -8.34 -29.31 18.76
N VAL A 212 -7.74 -28.11 18.67
CA VAL A 212 -6.48 -27.75 19.33
C VAL A 212 -6.53 -26.34 19.90
N SER A 213 -5.81 -26.08 21.00
CA SER A 213 -5.75 -24.76 21.63
C SER A 213 -4.67 -23.83 21.04
N ASP A 214 -3.70 -24.38 20.32
CA ASP A 214 -2.60 -23.61 19.74
C ASP A 214 -3.08 -22.68 18.62
N PHE A 215 -2.78 -21.38 18.73
CA PHE A 215 -3.23 -20.37 17.77
C PHE A 215 -2.68 -20.59 16.37
N TYR A 216 -1.43 -21.04 16.25
CA TYR A 216 -0.81 -21.24 14.95
C TYR A 216 -1.45 -22.42 14.22
N GLN A 217 -1.69 -23.53 14.91
CA GLN A 217 -2.37 -24.69 14.34
C GLN A 217 -3.80 -24.35 13.91
N ARG A 218 -4.55 -23.62 14.74
CA ARG A 218 -5.89 -23.12 14.37
C ARG A 218 -5.85 -22.23 13.14
N LEU A 219 -4.91 -21.29 13.08
CA LEU A 219 -4.68 -20.45 11.90
C LEU A 219 -4.41 -21.29 10.64
N ARG A 220 -3.61 -22.37 10.76
CA ARG A 220 -3.32 -23.28 9.64
C ARG A 220 -4.56 -24.00 9.14
N VAL A 221 -5.41 -24.51 10.04
CA VAL A 221 -6.67 -25.18 9.67
C VAL A 221 -7.61 -24.20 8.96
N ILE A 222 -7.75 -22.97 9.46
CA ILE A 222 -8.52 -21.91 8.79
C ILE A 222 -7.95 -21.62 7.40
N ALA A 223 -6.64 -21.42 7.29
CA ALA A 223 -5.99 -21.09 6.03
C ALA A 223 -6.17 -22.20 4.98
N GLU A 224 -6.08 -23.46 5.41
CA GLU A 224 -6.33 -24.63 4.55
C GLU A 224 -7.78 -24.66 4.07
N GLN A 225 -8.74 -24.42 4.97
CA GLN A 225 -10.16 -24.42 4.62
C GLN A 225 -10.52 -23.27 3.65
N VAL A 226 -9.95 -22.08 3.84
CA VAL A 226 -10.12 -20.95 2.92
C VAL A 226 -9.54 -21.29 1.54
N LEU A 227 -8.32 -21.83 1.49
CA LEU A 227 -7.67 -22.22 0.23
C LEU A 227 -8.51 -23.29 -0.50
N LEU A 228 -8.96 -24.34 0.20
CA LEU A 228 -9.80 -25.40 -0.38
C LEU A 228 -11.13 -24.88 -0.89
N ASN A 229 -11.74 -23.91 -0.22
CA ASN A 229 -13.00 -23.30 -0.67
C ASN A 229 -12.79 -22.51 -1.96
N LEU A 230 -11.71 -21.72 -2.05
CA LEU A 230 -11.37 -20.96 -3.26
C LEU A 230 -10.97 -21.89 -4.41
N GLU A 231 -10.16 -22.92 -4.18
CA GLU A 231 -9.81 -23.92 -5.19
C GLU A 231 -11.08 -24.59 -5.76
N ARG A 232 -12.06 -24.92 -4.90
CA ARG A 232 -13.35 -25.46 -5.33
C ARG A 232 -14.17 -24.45 -6.13
N GLU A 233 -14.22 -23.19 -5.70
CA GLU A 233 -14.93 -22.10 -6.37
C GLU A 233 -14.45 -21.91 -7.83
N TYR A 234 -13.14 -22.02 -8.05
CA TYR A 234 -12.52 -21.82 -9.38
C TYR A 234 -12.23 -23.12 -10.14
N GLY A 235 -12.81 -24.24 -9.69
CA GLY A 235 -12.76 -25.52 -10.38
C GLY A 235 -11.35 -26.12 -10.49
N ILE A 236 -10.47 -25.84 -9.54
CA ILE A 236 -9.16 -26.48 -9.46
C ILE A 236 -9.36 -27.89 -8.91
N GLU A 237 -9.23 -28.89 -9.79
CA GLU A 237 -9.40 -30.29 -9.41
C GLU A 237 -8.37 -30.70 -8.36
N LYS A 238 -8.83 -31.49 -7.38
CA LYS A 238 -7.97 -32.15 -6.42
C LYS A 238 -7.11 -33.19 -7.13
N ASN A 239 -5.98 -32.80 -7.71
CA ASN A 239 -4.87 -33.73 -7.89
C ASN A 239 -4.33 -34.05 -6.49
N LEU A 240 -4.98 -35.01 -5.83
CA LEU A 240 -4.78 -35.47 -4.45
C LEU A 240 -3.39 -36.10 -4.19
N THR A 241 -2.41 -35.90 -5.06
CA THR A 241 -1.09 -36.49 -4.92
C THR A 241 -0.02 -35.53 -5.45
N THR A 242 0.72 -34.92 -4.51
CA THR A 242 2.16 -34.52 -4.53
C THR A 242 2.59 -33.07 -4.28
N GLU A 243 1.76 -32.03 -4.41
CA GLU A 243 2.23 -30.67 -4.01
C GLU A 243 1.83 -30.35 -2.56
N LYS A 244 2.68 -30.76 -1.60
CA LYS A 244 2.64 -30.25 -0.22
C LYS A 244 3.00 -28.77 -0.13
N ASP A 245 3.44 -28.15 -1.23
CA ASP A 245 3.86 -26.76 -1.24
C ASP A 245 2.66 -25.83 -1.38
N TRP A 246 2.28 -25.22 -0.25
CA TRP A 246 1.22 -24.23 -0.21
C TRP A 246 1.50 -23.02 -1.09
N ASN A 247 2.76 -22.63 -1.27
CA ASN A 247 3.10 -21.48 -2.12
C ASN A 247 2.77 -21.77 -3.58
N GLN A 248 3.06 -22.98 -4.07
CA GLN A 248 2.71 -23.40 -5.42
C GLN A 248 1.18 -23.39 -5.62
N ARG A 249 0.42 -23.92 -4.66
CA ARG A 249 -1.05 -23.89 -4.71
C ARG A 249 -1.62 -22.48 -4.73
N ILE A 250 -1.10 -21.60 -3.87
CA ILE A 250 -1.50 -20.18 -3.81
C ILE A 250 -1.24 -19.50 -5.15
N GLU A 251 -0.06 -19.70 -5.76
CA GLU A 251 0.28 -19.10 -7.04
C GLU A 251 -0.54 -19.68 -8.21
N GLN A 252 -0.79 -20.99 -8.23
CA GLN A 252 -1.68 -21.62 -9.22
C GLN A 252 -3.10 -21.03 -9.14
N LEU A 253 -3.64 -20.89 -7.92
CA LEU A 253 -4.96 -20.30 -7.70
C LEU A 253 -4.99 -18.84 -8.15
N LYS A 254 -4.03 -17.99 -7.74
CA LYS A 254 -3.96 -16.59 -8.18
C LYS A 254 -3.95 -16.46 -9.71
N ASN A 255 -3.12 -17.24 -10.38
CA ASN A 255 -3.04 -17.24 -11.85
C ASN A 255 -4.35 -17.69 -12.49
N ARG A 256 -4.95 -18.79 -12.00
CA ARG A 256 -6.24 -19.29 -12.49
C ARG A 256 -7.35 -18.23 -12.39
N VAL A 257 -7.46 -17.59 -11.24
CA VAL A 257 -8.47 -16.55 -10.98
C VAL A 257 -8.25 -15.34 -11.88
N LEU A 258 -7.01 -14.87 -12.00
CA LEU A 258 -6.68 -13.73 -12.85
C LEU A 258 -6.95 -14.02 -14.33
N ASP A 259 -6.56 -15.19 -14.82
CA ASP A 259 -6.78 -15.58 -16.21
C ASP A 259 -8.28 -15.70 -16.53
N GLU A 260 -9.09 -16.18 -15.58
CA GLU A 260 -10.56 -16.21 -15.74
C GLU A 260 -11.14 -14.80 -15.85
N CYS A 261 -10.68 -13.85 -15.03
CA CYS A 261 -11.09 -12.44 -15.15
C CYS A 261 -10.72 -11.84 -16.51
N GLU A 262 -9.49 -12.08 -16.97
CA GLU A 262 -9.04 -11.60 -18.29
C GLU A 262 -9.84 -12.21 -19.43
N GLN A 263 -10.15 -13.52 -19.37
CA GLN A 263 -10.99 -14.21 -20.36
C GLN A 263 -12.41 -13.66 -20.40
N LYS A 264 -13.06 -13.50 -19.22
CA LYS A 264 -14.40 -12.91 -19.11
C LYS A 264 -14.47 -11.51 -19.72
N LEU A 265 -13.41 -10.71 -19.56
CA LEU A 265 -13.31 -9.36 -20.13
C LEU A 265 -12.72 -9.30 -21.54
N LYS A 266 -12.35 -10.45 -22.12
CA LYS A 266 -11.71 -10.60 -23.45
C LYS A 266 -10.41 -9.78 -23.58
N LEU A 267 -9.61 -9.78 -22.52
CA LEU A 267 -8.31 -9.10 -22.48
C LEU A 267 -7.20 -10.04 -22.93
N THR A 268 -6.23 -9.51 -23.65
CA THR A 268 -4.97 -10.22 -23.90
C THR A 268 -4.14 -10.20 -22.63
N SER A 269 -3.78 -11.39 -22.14
CA SER A 269 -2.94 -11.56 -20.96
C SER A 269 -1.55 -10.96 -21.19
N ALA A 270 -1.12 -10.10 -20.26
CA ALA A 270 0.19 -9.46 -20.28
C ALA A 270 1.09 -10.09 -19.20
N VAL A 271 1.45 -11.37 -19.40
CA VAL A 271 2.17 -12.20 -18.40
C VAL A 271 3.52 -11.61 -17.97
N HIS A 272 4.13 -10.75 -18.79
CA HIS A 272 5.37 -10.03 -18.44
C HIS A 272 5.17 -8.92 -17.41
N LEU A 273 3.94 -8.47 -17.18
CA LEU A 273 3.62 -7.46 -16.17
C LEU A 273 3.36 -8.12 -14.81
N PRO A 274 3.73 -7.45 -13.71
CA PRO A 274 3.35 -7.89 -12.37
C PRO A 274 1.83 -8.09 -12.25
N MET A 275 1.42 -9.12 -11.48
CA MET A 275 0.01 -9.47 -11.26
C MET A 275 -0.84 -8.26 -10.88
N ARG A 276 -0.35 -7.43 -9.95
CA ARG A 276 -1.02 -6.21 -9.49
C ARG A 276 -1.31 -5.21 -10.62
N GLU A 277 -0.45 -5.08 -11.63
CA GLU A 277 -0.70 -4.20 -12.78
C GLU A 277 -1.82 -4.73 -13.66
N ARG A 278 -1.84 -6.06 -13.90
CA ARG A 278 -2.92 -6.72 -14.64
C ARG A 278 -4.25 -6.54 -13.90
N ILE A 279 -4.26 -6.68 -12.57
CA ILE A 279 -5.46 -6.48 -11.75
C ILE A 279 -5.97 -5.03 -11.81
N TYR A 280 -5.09 -4.02 -11.70
CA TYR A 280 -5.53 -2.62 -11.82
C TYR A 280 -6.05 -2.28 -13.21
N LYS A 281 -5.48 -2.88 -14.26
CA LYS A 281 -6.02 -2.74 -15.62
C LYS A 281 -7.44 -3.30 -15.70
N ILE A 282 -7.71 -4.46 -15.10
CA ILE A 282 -9.06 -5.04 -15.00
C ILE A 282 -10.01 -4.07 -14.28
N GLN A 283 -9.65 -3.60 -13.09
CA GLN A 283 -10.47 -2.65 -12.31
C GLN A 283 -10.82 -1.40 -13.11
N SER A 284 -9.82 -0.83 -13.81
CA SER A 284 -10.04 0.36 -14.64
C SER A 284 -11.03 0.13 -15.79
N ILE A 285 -11.02 -1.07 -16.37
CA ILE A 285 -11.94 -1.45 -17.45
C ILE A 285 -13.35 -1.64 -16.89
N LEU A 286 -13.49 -2.30 -15.73
CA LEU A 286 -14.77 -2.45 -15.04
C LEU A 286 -15.40 -1.08 -14.74
N GLU A 287 -14.62 -0.14 -14.18
CA GLU A 287 -15.09 1.22 -13.93
C GLU A 287 -15.51 1.97 -15.20
N SER A 288 -14.78 1.80 -16.31
CA SER A 288 -15.14 2.46 -17.58
C SER A 288 -16.41 1.90 -18.24
N ARG A 289 -16.81 0.67 -17.88
CA ARG A 289 -17.95 -0.05 -18.46
C ARG A 289 -19.20 0.02 -17.59
N SER A 290 -19.05 0.21 -16.27
CA SER A 290 -20.17 0.43 -15.35
C SER A 290 -21.00 1.67 -15.70
N GLU A 291 -20.40 2.65 -16.39
CA GLU A 291 -21.11 3.84 -16.89
C GLU A 291 -22.02 3.55 -18.11
N LYS A 292 -21.95 2.36 -18.73
CA LYS A 292 -22.59 2.08 -20.04
C LYS A 292 -23.59 0.92 -20.05
N LEU A 293 -23.69 0.11 -19.00
CA LEU A 293 -24.45 -1.16 -19.06
C LEU A 293 -25.24 -1.39 -17.76
N SER A 294 -26.54 -1.14 -17.79
CA SER A 294 -27.47 -1.40 -16.67
C SER A 294 -27.95 -2.86 -16.58
N GLU A 295 -27.70 -3.69 -17.60
CA GLU A 295 -28.20 -5.07 -17.67
C GLU A 295 -27.19 -6.13 -17.19
N GLU A 296 -25.93 -5.76 -16.93
CA GLU A 296 -24.84 -6.69 -16.54
C GLU A 296 -24.22 -6.39 -15.16
N GLU A 297 -24.82 -5.48 -14.36
CA GLU A 297 -24.23 -4.95 -13.10
C GLU A 297 -23.74 -6.03 -12.14
N GLU A 298 -24.52 -7.10 -11.93
CA GLU A 298 -24.15 -8.20 -11.02
C GLU A 298 -22.86 -8.93 -11.44
N THR A 299 -22.59 -9.01 -12.76
CA THR A 299 -21.37 -9.62 -13.29
C THR A 299 -20.15 -8.72 -13.10
N TYR A 300 -20.32 -7.40 -13.24
CA TYR A 300 -19.24 -6.42 -13.03
C TYR A 300 -18.84 -6.34 -11.56
N ASP A 301 -19.82 -6.32 -10.66
CA ASP A 301 -19.57 -6.31 -9.22
C ASP A 301 -18.86 -7.59 -8.78
N ALA A 302 -19.29 -8.76 -9.26
CA ALA A 302 -18.61 -10.02 -8.97
C ALA A 302 -17.15 -10.04 -9.48
N LEU A 303 -16.89 -9.50 -10.67
CA LEU A 303 -15.53 -9.36 -11.20
C LEU A 303 -14.70 -8.37 -10.39
N TYR A 304 -15.28 -7.24 -9.96
CA TYR A 304 -14.60 -6.28 -9.10
C TYR A 304 -14.24 -6.93 -7.75
N GLN A 305 -15.16 -7.64 -7.10
CA GLN A 305 -14.87 -8.35 -5.85
C GLN A 305 -13.78 -9.41 -6.04
N THR A 306 -13.75 -10.09 -7.19
CA THR A 306 -12.65 -11.01 -7.54
C THR A 306 -11.30 -10.29 -7.59
N THR A 307 -11.25 -9.06 -8.14
CA THR A 307 -10.01 -8.26 -8.11
C THR A 307 -9.62 -7.82 -6.69
N VAL A 308 -10.58 -7.48 -5.84
CA VAL A 308 -10.33 -7.14 -4.43
C VAL A 308 -9.75 -8.35 -3.70
N ARG A 309 -10.27 -9.56 -3.93
CA ARG A 309 -9.75 -10.83 -3.42
C ARG A 309 -8.30 -11.07 -3.87
N LEU A 310 -8.02 -10.94 -5.17
CA LEU A 310 -6.66 -11.10 -5.69
C LEU A 310 -5.68 -10.13 -5.02
N LEU A 311 -6.06 -8.85 -4.85
CA LEU A 311 -5.25 -7.86 -4.14
C LEU A 311 -5.13 -8.17 -2.64
N ASN A 312 -6.19 -8.69 -2.01
CA ASN A 312 -6.17 -9.11 -0.61
C ASN A 312 -5.15 -10.23 -0.41
N PHE A 313 -4.99 -11.17 -1.35
CA PHE A 313 -4.06 -12.29 -1.26
C PHE A 313 -2.71 -12.09 -1.99
N ASP A 314 -2.49 -10.96 -2.65
CA ASP A 314 -1.31 -10.68 -3.47
C ASP A 314 0.03 -11.04 -2.79
N ALA A 315 0.26 -10.50 -1.59
CA ALA A 315 1.49 -10.73 -0.83
C ALA A 315 1.45 -11.97 0.08
N ILE A 316 0.41 -12.83 0.04
CA ILE A 316 0.33 -13.99 0.94
C ILE A 316 1.31 -15.08 0.52
N TYR A 317 1.98 -15.69 1.51
CA TYR A 317 2.83 -16.86 1.33
C TYR A 317 2.88 -17.69 2.61
N ASP A 318 3.16 -18.98 2.48
CA ASP A 318 3.39 -19.89 3.60
C ASP A 318 4.73 -19.61 4.28
N GLY A 319 4.74 -19.61 5.62
CA GLY A 319 5.91 -19.33 6.44
C GLY A 319 6.02 -17.91 6.99
N TYR A 320 5.15 -16.99 6.56
CA TYR A 320 5.13 -15.60 7.09
C TYR A 320 5.00 -15.57 8.62
N VAL A 321 3.94 -16.19 9.17
CA VAL A 321 3.74 -16.29 10.62
C VAL A 321 4.74 -17.24 11.27
N ALA A 322 5.05 -18.38 10.63
CA ALA A 322 5.92 -19.41 11.20
C ALA A 322 7.35 -18.90 11.47
N SER A 323 7.87 -18.05 10.59
CA SER A 323 9.24 -17.53 10.71
C SER A 323 9.43 -16.59 11.90
N ALA A 324 8.38 -15.87 12.32
CA ALA A 324 8.38 -15.09 13.55
C ALA A 324 6.92 -14.88 14.03
N PRO A 325 6.41 -15.70 14.96
CA PRO A 325 4.99 -15.73 15.36
C PRO A 325 4.59 -14.56 16.27
N THR A 326 4.75 -13.33 15.78
CA THR A 326 4.36 -12.10 16.48
C THR A 326 2.86 -11.82 16.35
N PRO A 327 2.25 -11.09 17.31
CA PRO A 327 0.87 -10.62 17.19
C PRO A 327 0.57 -9.90 15.88
N GLU A 328 1.53 -9.13 15.38
CA GLU A 328 1.42 -8.39 14.12
C GLU A 328 1.24 -9.36 12.94
N ARG A 329 2.15 -10.32 12.77
CA ARG A 329 2.07 -11.27 11.64
C ARG A 329 0.82 -12.15 11.70
N PHE A 330 0.44 -12.56 12.91
CA PHE A 330 -0.81 -13.27 13.13
C PHE A 330 -2.02 -12.44 12.68
N MET A 331 -2.12 -11.20 13.16
CA MET A 331 -3.25 -10.35 12.84
C MET A 331 -3.28 -9.91 11.38
N ASP A 332 -2.13 -9.67 10.75
CA ASP A 332 -2.05 -9.41 9.30
C ASP A 332 -2.72 -10.56 8.51
N THR A 333 -2.42 -11.80 8.88
CA THR A 333 -2.97 -12.99 8.22
C THR A 333 -4.45 -13.19 8.53
N LEU A 334 -4.84 -13.06 9.81
CA LEU A 334 -6.24 -13.21 10.24
C LEU A 334 -7.16 -12.16 9.63
N ILE A 335 -6.71 -10.90 9.56
CA ILE A 335 -7.49 -9.82 8.95
C ILE A 335 -7.76 -10.15 7.48
N ARG A 336 -6.79 -10.71 6.73
CA ARG A 336 -7.00 -11.08 5.33
C ARG A 336 -8.03 -12.20 5.18
N PHE A 337 -8.04 -13.18 6.09
CA PHE A 337 -9.08 -14.20 6.12
C PHE A 337 -10.45 -13.62 6.52
N GLU A 338 -10.53 -12.71 7.49
CA GLU A 338 -11.78 -12.03 7.80
C GLU A 338 -12.33 -11.24 6.62
N ARG A 339 -11.45 -10.56 5.86
CA ARG A 339 -11.86 -9.82 4.67
C ARG A 339 -12.45 -10.73 3.60
N GLU A 340 -11.86 -11.90 3.38
CA GLU A 340 -12.36 -12.90 2.44
C GLU A 340 -13.66 -13.54 2.94
N VAL A 341 -13.66 -14.08 4.16
CA VAL A 341 -14.79 -14.86 4.69
C VAL A 341 -16.01 -14.00 4.98
N PHE A 342 -15.81 -12.76 5.46
CA PHE A 342 -16.88 -11.84 5.83
C PHE A 342 -17.12 -10.72 4.80
N GLN A 343 -16.41 -10.73 3.66
CA GLN A 343 -16.55 -9.74 2.58
C GLN A 343 -16.35 -8.29 3.10
N ILE A 344 -15.31 -8.09 3.91
CA ILE A 344 -14.98 -6.80 4.51
C ILE A 344 -13.91 -6.10 3.65
N GLU A 345 -14.27 -4.99 3.02
CA GLU A 345 -13.30 -4.22 2.23
C GLU A 345 -12.30 -3.45 3.12
N HIS A 346 -12.84 -2.76 4.14
CA HIS A 346 -12.09 -1.92 5.08
C HIS A 346 -12.20 -2.46 6.52
N PRO A 347 -11.21 -3.26 6.98
CA PRO A 347 -11.23 -3.79 8.33
C PRO A 347 -11.05 -2.66 9.35
N ARG A 348 -11.78 -2.75 10.47
CA ARG A 348 -11.60 -1.83 11.60
C ARG A 348 -10.29 -2.13 12.33
N PRO A 349 -9.66 -1.14 12.98
CA PRO A 349 -8.52 -1.37 13.86
C PRO A 349 -8.85 -2.43 14.92
N LYS A 350 -7.94 -3.41 15.09
CA LYS A 350 -8.12 -4.53 16.01
C LYS A 350 -7.60 -4.25 17.43
N GLY A 351 -6.90 -3.13 17.60
CA GLY A 351 -6.34 -2.67 18.85
C GLY A 351 -5.43 -1.47 18.60
N HIS A 352 -5.00 -0.83 19.68
CA HIS A 352 -4.11 0.32 19.60
C HIS A 352 -2.70 -0.08 19.16
N ARG A 353 -2.19 0.62 18.13
CA ARG A 353 -0.91 0.36 17.48
C ARG A 353 0.01 1.58 17.52
N LYS A 354 1.31 1.35 17.68
CA LYS A 354 2.35 2.32 17.36
C LYS A 354 2.82 2.11 15.93
N ALA A 355 2.73 3.14 15.10
CA ALA A 355 3.33 3.19 13.77
C ALA A 355 4.78 3.68 13.91
N HIS A 356 5.71 2.74 13.98
CA HIS A 356 7.14 2.99 13.96
C HIS A 356 7.58 3.40 12.57
N LEU A 357 8.09 4.62 12.45
CA LEU A 357 8.61 5.20 11.24
C LEU A 357 10.13 5.33 11.37
N SER A 358 10.85 4.78 10.41
CA SER A 358 12.30 4.95 10.28
C SER A 358 12.65 5.62 8.95
N ILE A 359 13.53 6.63 9.01
CA ILE A 359 13.99 7.36 7.83
C ILE A 359 15.33 6.78 7.37
N GLY A 360 15.34 6.13 6.20
CA GLY A 360 16.59 5.70 5.60
C GLY A 360 17.39 6.89 5.03
N LYS A 361 18.66 6.66 4.71
CA LYS A 361 19.56 7.70 4.20
C LYS A 361 18.96 8.36 2.93
N PRO A 362 18.70 9.68 2.93
CA PRO A 362 18.23 10.38 1.74
C PRO A 362 19.22 10.24 0.57
N ILE A 363 18.69 9.96 -0.62
CA ILE A 363 19.48 9.85 -1.87
C ILE A 363 19.30 11.13 -2.66
N ASN A 364 20.37 11.92 -2.83
CA ASN A 364 20.33 13.10 -3.68
C ASN A 364 20.48 12.71 -5.16
N LEU A 365 19.44 12.90 -5.96
CA LEU A 365 19.44 12.56 -7.38
C LEU A 365 20.49 13.35 -8.19
N LYS A 366 20.95 14.49 -7.67
CA LYS A 366 22.00 15.30 -8.29
C LYS A 366 23.27 14.48 -8.50
N ASP A 367 23.61 13.62 -7.53
CA ASP A 367 24.81 12.77 -7.55
C ASP A 367 24.71 11.67 -8.62
N TYR A 368 23.49 11.34 -9.05
CA TYR A 368 23.21 10.29 -10.04
C TYR A 368 22.87 10.87 -11.42
N PHE A 369 22.76 12.20 -11.55
CA PHE A 369 22.26 12.82 -12.77
C PHE A 369 23.13 12.54 -13.99
N HIS A 370 24.46 12.53 -13.81
CA HIS A 370 25.38 12.18 -14.90
C HIS A 370 25.18 10.72 -15.35
N ARG A 371 25.08 9.76 -14.42
CA ARG A 371 24.83 8.34 -14.73
C ARG A 371 23.48 8.17 -15.43
N TYR A 372 22.46 8.88 -14.99
CA TYR A 372 21.14 8.89 -15.63
C TYR A 372 21.18 9.39 -17.07
N LYS A 373 21.97 10.43 -17.38
CA LYS A 373 22.15 10.92 -18.76
C LYS A 373 22.78 9.88 -19.68
N GLN A 374 23.68 9.04 -19.15
CA GLN A 374 24.36 8.00 -19.92
C GLN A 374 23.50 6.75 -20.11
N ASN A 375 22.86 6.26 -19.05
CA ASN A 375 21.98 5.10 -19.08
C ASN A 375 20.80 5.30 -18.14
N ARG A 376 19.65 5.66 -18.72
CA ARG A 376 18.45 6.03 -17.96
C ARG A 376 17.86 4.82 -17.23
N GLU A 377 17.67 3.72 -17.95
CA GLU A 377 17.01 2.52 -17.47
C GLU A 377 17.77 1.89 -16.30
N ALA A 378 19.07 1.61 -16.49
CA ALA A 378 19.90 1.01 -15.44
C ALA A 378 20.06 1.91 -14.20
N THR A 379 20.02 3.24 -14.36
CA THR A 379 20.07 4.16 -13.21
C THR A 379 18.76 4.15 -12.43
N ILE A 380 17.62 4.14 -13.13
CA ILE A 380 16.30 4.06 -12.50
C ILE A 380 16.17 2.74 -11.73
N GLU A 381 16.46 1.61 -12.37
CA GLU A 381 16.39 0.28 -11.77
C GLU A 381 17.27 0.18 -10.52
N SER A 382 18.55 0.55 -10.64
CA SER A 382 19.50 0.51 -9.53
C SER A 382 19.06 1.36 -8.33
N LEU A 383 18.48 2.55 -8.57
CA LEU A 383 17.97 3.41 -7.51
C LEU A 383 16.69 2.82 -6.88
N THR A 384 15.78 2.28 -7.69
CA THR A 384 14.55 1.64 -7.21
C THR A 384 14.87 0.44 -6.31
N GLU A 385 15.80 -0.42 -6.72
CA GLU A 385 16.26 -1.56 -5.91
C GLU A 385 16.93 -1.10 -4.61
N GLN A 386 17.83 -0.10 -4.67
CA GLN A 386 18.49 0.44 -3.50
C GLN A 386 17.47 0.98 -2.47
N LEU A 387 16.44 1.68 -2.93
CA LEU A 387 15.38 2.22 -2.08
C LEU A 387 14.57 1.10 -1.43
N GLN A 388 14.15 0.10 -2.21
CA GLN A 388 13.43 -1.07 -1.69
C GLN A 388 14.25 -1.83 -0.63
N GLN A 389 15.52 -2.11 -0.92
CA GLN A 389 16.43 -2.79 0.01
C GLN A 389 16.64 -1.99 1.30
N THR A 390 16.77 -0.66 1.19
CA THR A 390 16.89 0.21 2.37
C THR A 390 15.64 0.11 3.23
N VAL A 391 14.45 0.15 2.62
CA VAL A 391 13.19 0.05 3.36
C VAL A 391 13.06 -1.30 4.06
N GLN A 392 13.37 -2.41 3.38
CA GLN A 392 13.34 -3.76 3.97
C GLN A 392 14.35 -3.90 5.12
N THR A 393 15.60 -3.45 4.92
CA THR A 393 16.64 -3.52 5.95
C THR A 393 16.23 -2.79 7.23
N ASN A 394 15.62 -1.61 7.09
CA ASN A 394 15.09 -0.86 8.22
C ASN A 394 13.96 -1.61 8.95
N LEU A 395 13.06 -2.31 8.23
CA LEU A 395 12.03 -3.15 8.86
C LEU A 395 12.64 -4.29 9.67
N ASP A 396 13.70 -4.92 9.14
CA ASP A 396 14.44 -6.00 9.81
C ASP A 396 15.16 -5.50 11.07
N LEU A 397 15.77 -4.31 11.02
CA LEU A 397 16.38 -3.68 12.20
C LEU A 397 15.33 -3.33 13.27
N LEU A 398 14.16 -2.84 12.84
CA LEU A 398 13.06 -2.59 13.75
C LEU A 398 12.63 -3.89 14.45
N ASN A 399 12.61 -5.04 13.77
CA ASN A 399 12.36 -6.35 14.39
C ASN A 399 13.36 -6.67 15.51
N VAL A 400 14.66 -6.58 15.24
CA VAL A 400 15.72 -6.93 16.21
C VAL A 400 15.68 -6.04 17.46
N SER A 401 15.50 -4.72 17.28
CA SER A 401 15.47 -3.76 18.39
C SER A 401 14.38 -4.04 19.45
N HIS A 402 13.37 -4.83 19.09
CA HIS A 402 12.29 -5.26 19.98
C HIS A 402 12.65 -6.49 20.79
N PHE A 403 13.21 -7.52 20.15
CA PHE A 403 13.63 -8.74 20.82
C PHE A 403 14.66 -8.43 21.92
N CYS A 404 15.57 -7.49 21.67
CA CYS A 404 16.52 -7.03 22.69
C CYS A 404 15.85 -6.32 23.87
N LYS A 405 14.72 -5.61 23.67
CA LYS A 405 14.00 -4.92 24.75
C LYS A 405 13.13 -5.87 25.58
N LEU A 406 12.55 -6.90 24.96
CA LEU A 406 11.78 -7.93 25.66
C LEU A 406 12.67 -8.86 26.49
N ASN A 407 13.89 -9.15 26.04
CA ASN A 407 14.84 -10.00 26.79
C ASN A 407 15.58 -9.25 27.93
N GLN A 408 15.27 -7.97 28.14
CA GLN A 408 15.81 -7.13 29.23
C GLN A 408 14.75 -6.78 30.29
N GLN A 409 13.52 -7.27 30.13
CA GLN A 409 12.43 -7.21 31.10
C GLN A 409 12.16 -8.62 31.63
#